data_AF-A0A6N4T7Z8-F1
#
_entry.id   AF-A0A6N4T7Z8-F1
#
_cell.length_a   1.000
_cell.length_b   1.000
_cell.length_c   1.000
_cell.angle_alpha   90.00
_cell.angle_beta   90.00
_cell.angle_gamma   90.00
#
_symmetry.space_group_name_H-M   'P 1'
#
loop_
_entity.id
_entity.type
_entity.pdbx_description
1 polymer ?
#
loop_
_entity_poly.entity_id
_entity_poly.type
_entity_poly.pdbx_seq_one_letter_code
_entity_poly.pdbx_strand_id
1 'polypeptide(L)'
;MTTLTQLDKLTNQSFNNKMRRRGFAIEKTFYFWRKRGPFFDVLWGEIIGSGSSLRIFVTVMCPWIDDPVTGEFVEFPFRTCSIGGTLSGRFPENMRSGVNFDVATEDEVTQSLENILKLVDENAVPWFNEIVSLETYQFYLEKSANRPDAKDRAKVKKGIAIGLQRESYQ
;
A
#
# COMPACT_ATOMS: atom_id res chain seq x y z
N MET A 1 -6.22 26.23 -9.45
CA MET A 1 -6.61 25.19 -8.48
C MET A 1 -7.08 23.98 -9.26
N THR A 2 -6.39 22.85 -9.12
CA THR A 2 -6.76 21.59 -9.75
C THR A 2 -8.00 21.00 -9.07
N THR A 3 -8.99 20.64 -9.87
CA THR A 3 -10.17 19.90 -9.39
C THR A 3 -9.88 18.40 -9.27
N LEU A 4 -10.66 17.68 -8.45
CA LEU A 4 -10.59 16.21 -8.36
C LEU A 4 -10.73 15.56 -9.75
N THR A 5 -11.61 16.08 -10.60
CA THR A 5 -11.82 15.59 -11.97
C THR A 5 -10.58 15.77 -12.86
N GLN A 6 -9.85 16.88 -12.71
CA GLN A 6 -8.59 17.10 -13.45
C GLN A 6 -7.50 16.15 -12.96
N LEU A 7 -7.41 15.95 -11.64
CA LEU A 7 -6.47 15.00 -11.05
C LEU A 7 -6.74 13.57 -11.53
N ASP A 8 -8.02 13.15 -11.57
CA ASP A 8 -8.44 11.86 -12.14
C ASP A 8 -8.03 11.73 -13.61
N LYS A 9 -8.25 12.77 -14.41
CA LYS A 9 -7.90 12.77 -15.84
C LYS A 9 -6.40 12.61 -16.05
N LEU A 10 -5.58 13.41 -15.34
CA LEU A 10 -4.12 13.38 -15.44
C LEU A 10 -3.55 12.03 -14.97
N THR A 11 -4.11 11.48 -13.89
CA THR A 11 -3.76 10.14 -13.37
C THR A 11 -4.06 9.05 -14.39
N ASN A 12 -5.22 9.11 -15.05
CA ASN A 12 -5.64 8.13 -16.04
C ASN A 12 -4.79 8.13 -17.32
N GLN A 13 -4.28 9.29 -17.74
CA GLN A 13 -3.54 9.41 -19.00
C GLN A 13 -2.21 8.64 -19.00
N SER A 14 -1.43 8.71 -17.90
CA SER A 14 -0.07 8.16 -17.90
C SER A 14 0.27 7.36 -16.64
N PHE A 15 -0.13 7.83 -15.46
CA PHE A 15 0.23 7.23 -14.18
C PHE A 15 -0.33 5.81 -14.04
N ASN A 16 -1.61 5.62 -14.38
CA ASN A 16 -2.30 4.33 -14.32
C ASN A 16 -1.65 3.26 -15.22
N ASN A 17 -1.22 3.62 -16.42
CA ASN A 17 -0.51 2.70 -17.31
C ASN A 17 0.86 2.30 -16.76
N LYS A 18 1.57 3.23 -16.12
CA LYS A 18 2.83 2.95 -15.44
C LYS A 18 2.62 2.02 -14.23
N MET A 19 1.56 2.21 -13.44
CA MET A 19 1.21 1.29 -12.34
C MET A 19 0.87 -0.12 -12.83
N ARG A 20 0.10 -0.27 -13.91
CA ARG A 20 -0.20 -1.58 -14.52
C ARG A 20 1.06 -2.33 -14.95
N ARG A 21 2.03 -1.63 -15.55
CA ARG A 21 3.32 -2.22 -15.95
C ARG A 21 4.13 -2.75 -14.76
N ARG A 22 3.88 -2.27 -13.54
CA ARG A 22 4.47 -2.76 -12.28
C ARG A 22 3.69 -3.95 -11.68
N GLY A 23 2.64 -4.40 -12.35
CA GLY A 23 1.78 -5.51 -11.93
C GLY A 23 0.62 -5.10 -11.01
N PHE A 24 0.35 -3.81 -10.84
CA PHE A 24 -0.79 -3.37 -10.03
C PHE A 24 -2.09 -3.36 -10.85
N ALA A 25 -3.13 -3.95 -10.27
CA ALA A 25 -4.51 -3.68 -10.64
C ALA A 25 -4.92 -2.30 -10.13
N ILE A 26 -5.89 -1.68 -10.82
CA ILE A 26 -6.41 -0.35 -10.49
C ILE A 26 -7.86 -0.52 -10.04
N GLU A 27 -8.13 -0.20 -8.79
CA GLU A 27 -9.48 -0.27 -8.21
C GLU A 27 -10.25 1.02 -8.46
N LYS A 28 -9.60 2.16 -8.20
CA LYS A 28 -10.09 3.52 -8.42
C LYS A 28 -8.92 4.50 -8.45
N THR A 29 -9.17 5.80 -8.64
CA THR A 29 -8.10 6.81 -8.63
C THR A 29 -7.32 6.73 -7.33
N PHE A 30 -5.99 6.65 -7.47
CA PHE A 30 -5.06 6.43 -6.36
C PHE A 30 -5.44 5.25 -5.49
N TYR A 31 -5.88 4.14 -6.08
CA TYR A 31 -6.04 2.89 -5.36
C TYR A 31 -5.54 1.75 -6.23
N PHE A 32 -4.42 1.17 -5.82
CA PHE A 32 -3.69 0.16 -6.57
C PHE A 32 -3.40 -1.02 -5.68
N TRP A 33 -3.59 -2.22 -6.20
CA TRP A 33 -3.29 -3.44 -5.47
C TRP A 33 -2.64 -4.48 -6.36
N ARG A 34 -1.81 -5.34 -5.77
CA ARG A 34 -1.15 -6.46 -6.45
C ARG A 34 -1.13 -7.65 -5.50
N LYS A 35 -1.62 -8.80 -5.97
CA LYS A 35 -1.50 -10.08 -5.25
C LYS A 35 -0.11 -10.68 -5.49
N ARG A 36 0.52 -11.21 -4.43
CA ARG A 36 1.81 -11.89 -4.45
C ARG A 36 1.81 -13.03 -3.44
N GLY A 37 1.41 -14.22 -3.90
CA GLY A 37 1.12 -15.35 -3.02
C GLY A 37 0.05 -14.97 -1.99
N PRO A 38 0.30 -15.16 -0.69
CA PRO A 38 -0.67 -14.81 0.34
C PRO A 38 -0.75 -13.32 0.66
N PHE A 39 0.14 -12.51 0.08
CA PHE A 39 0.24 -11.10 0.38
C PHE A 39 -0.43 -10.24 -0.69
N PHE A 40 -1.00 -9.13 -0.24
CA PHE A 40 -1.50 -8.09 -1.11
C PHE A 40 -0.74 -6.80 -0.83
N ASP A 41 -0.01 -6.36 -1.84
CA ASP A 41 0.71 -5.09 -1.86
C ASP A 41 -0.30 -4.01 -2.28
N VAL A 42 -0.53 -2.98 -1.46
CA VAL A 42 -1.52 -1.94 -1.76
C VAL A 42 -0.94 -0.55 -1.57
N LEU A 43 -1.28 0.31 -2.53
CA LEU A 43 -0.99 1.73 -2.53
C LEU A 43 -2.31 2.49 -2.63
N TRP A 44 -2.56 3.43 -1.73
CA TRP A 44 -3.73 4.32 -1.86
C TRP A 44 -3.43 5.77 -1.54
N GLY A 45 -4.13 6.68 -2.19
CA GLY A 45 -4.02 8.12 -2.00
C GLY A 45 -5.13 8.68 -1.12
N GLU A 46 -4.78 9.66 -0.31
CA GLU A 46 -5.71 10.53 0.41
C GLU A 46 -5.41 11.98 0.05
N ILE A 47 -6.44 12.76 -0.28
CA ILE A 47 -6.31 14.19 -0.57
C ILE A 47 -6.62 14.96 0.71
N ILE A 48 -5.67 15.78 1.14
CA ILE A 48 -5.70 16.53 2.40
C ILE A 48 -5.56 18.03 2.12
N GLY A 49 -5.93 18.86 3.10
CA GLY A 49 -5.73 20.32 3.03
C GLY A 49 -6.55 21.01 1.94
N SER A 50 -7.88 20.90 1.98
CA SER A 50 -8.80 21.55 1.02
C SER A 50 -8.54 21.20 -0.47
N GLY A 51 -7.95 20.04 -0.76
CA GLY A 51 -7.80 19.54 -2.13
C GLY A 51 -6.42 19.75 -2.77
N SER A 52 -5.47 20.41 -2.09
CA SER A 52 -4.18 20.79 -2.69
C SER A 52 -3.03 19.82 -2.40
N SER A 53 -3.19 18.89 -1.45
CA SER A 53 -2.13 17.96 -1.07
C SER A 53 -2.57 16.52 -1.21
N LEU A 54 -1.77 15.70 -1.88
CA LEU A 54 -1.97 14.27 -2.01
C LEU A 54 -1.00 13.53 -1.09
N ARG A 55 -1.48 12.52 -0.37
CA ARG A 55 -0.66 11.63 0.47
C ARG A 55 -0.83 10.20 -0.01
N ILE A 56 0.27 9.49 -0.26
CA ILE A 56 0.23 8.09 -0.68
C ILE A 56 0.60 7.17 0.48
N PHE A 57 -0.29 6.25 0.82
CA PHE A 57 -0.07 5.16 1.76
C PHE A 57 0.37 3.90 1.04
N VAL A 58 1.22 3.13 1.71
CA VAL A 58 1.83 1.89 1.22
C VAL A 58 1.60 0.84 2.30
N THR A 59 0.98 -0.29 1.97
CA THR A 59 0.72 -1.37 2.94
C THR A 59 0.89 -2.74 2.32
N VAL A 60 1.23 -3.72 3.16
CA VAL A 60 1.06 -5.14 2.87
C VAL A 60 0.06 -5.74 3.83
N MET A 61 -0.78 -6.63 3.30
CA MET A 61 -1.74 -7.39 4.09
C MET A 61 -1.78 -8.85 3.68
N CYS A 62 -2.42 -9.66 4.51
CA CYS A 62 -2.71 -11.06 4.27
C CYS A 62 -4.13 -11.36 4.74
N PRO A 63 -5.08 -11.70 3.84
CA PRO A 63 -6.49 -11.86 4.19
C PRO A 63 -6.73 -13.03 5.17
N TRP A 64 -5.87 -14.05 5.16
CA TRP A 64 -5.93 -15.16 6.13
C TRP A 64 -5.72 -14.74 7.59
N ILE A 65 -5.25 -13.51 7.85
CA ILE A 65 -5.26 -12.95 9.20
C ILE A 65 -6.70 -12.80 9.69
N ASP A 66 -7.58 -12.23 8.87
CA ASP A 66 -8.96 -11.90 9.24
C ASP A 66 -9.94 -13.03 8.93
N ASP A 67 -9.77 -13.72 7.79
CA ASP A 67 -10.52 -14.94 7.45
C ASP A 67 -9.56 -16.12 7.21
N PRO A 68 -9.20 -16.88 8.26
CA PRO A 68 -8.33 -18.04 8.15
C PRO A 68 -8.91 -19.20 7.35
N VAL A 69 -10.22 -19.20 7.05
CA VAL A 69 -10.91 -20.32 6.41
C VAL A 69 -10.89 -20.15 4.90
N THR A 70 -11.32 -18.98 4.42
CA THR A 70 -11.49 -18.71 2.99
C THR A 70 -10.32 -17.93 2.40
N GLY A 71 -9.68 -17.08 3.20
CA GLY A 71 -8.73 -16.09 2.69
C GLY A 71 -9.39 -15.00 1.85
N GLU A 72 -10.71 -14.83 1.93
CA GLU A 72 -11.44 -13.75 1.25
C GLU A 72 -11.29 -12.41 1.99
N PHE A 73 -11.43 -11.33 1.22
CA PHE A 73 -11.50 -9.99 1.78
C PHE A 73 -12.92 -9.67 2.24
N VAL A 74 -13.08 -9.37 3.52
CA VAL A 74 -14.39 -9.03 4.08
C VAL A 74 -14.76 -7.56 3.84
N GLU A 75 -13.82 -6.60 3.96
CA GLU A 75 -14.10 -5.17 3.72
C GLU A 75 -12.82 -4.35 3.49
N PHE A 76 -12.83 -3.43 2.52
CA PHE A 76 -11.81 -2.39 2.28
C PHE A 76 -12.31 -1.02 2.78
N PRO A 77 -11.56 -0.20 3.57
CA PRO A 77 -10.22 -0.39 4.11
C PRO A 77 -10.19 -1.19 5.44
N PHE A 78 -9.08 -1.89 5.68
CA PHE A 78 -9.02 -2.99 6.63
C PHE A 78 -8.81 -2.60 8.09
N ARG A 79 -9.48 -3.32 8.99
CA ARG A 79 -9.56 -3.03 10.42
C ARG A 79 -8.39 -3.56 11.26
N THR A 80 -7.57 -4.52 10.82
CA THR A 80 -6.51 -5.09 11.68
C THR A 80 -5.23 -5.53 10.99
N CYS A 81 -4.09 -5.25 11.63
CA CYS A 81 -2.77 -5.89 11.41
C CYS A 81 -2.09 -5.77 10.04
N SER A 82 -2.43 -4.77 9.23
CA SER A 82 -1.63 -4.41 8.04
C SER A 82 -0.29 -3.78 8.46
N ILE A 83 0.75 -4.01 7.66
CA ILE A 83 2.06 -3.38 7.85
C ILE A 83 2.27 -2.34 6.78
N GLY A 84 2.75 -1.16 7.15
CA GLY A 84 2.89 -0.09 6.19
C GLY A 84 2.97 1.28 6.81
N GLY A 85 2.91 2.27 5.94
CA GLY A 85 3.09 3.67 6.30
C GLY A 85 2.79 4.59 5.13
N THR A 86 3.34 5.79 5.22
CA THR A 86 3.24 6.76 4.13
C THR A 86 4.48 6.71 3.26
N LEU A 87 4.29 6.76 1.94
CA LEU A 87 5.37 6.79 0.96
C LEU A 87 6.25 8.02 1.18
N SER A 88 7.56 7.79 1.22
CA SER A 88 8.58 8.83 1.32
C SER A 88 9.92 8.28 0.83
N GLY A 89 10.91 9.16 0.63
CA GLY A 89 12.28 8.74 0.29
C GLY A 89 13.04 8.08 1.45
N ARG A 90 12.42 7.92 2.62
CA ARG A 90 12.95 7.15 3.76
C ARG A 90 12.09 5.93 4.09
N PHE A 91 11.16 5.57 3.21
CA PHE A 91 10.38 4.35 3.39
C PHE A 91 11.24 3.14 2.98
N PRO A 92 11.25 2.02 3.72
CA PRO A 92 10.47 1.68 4.90
C PRO A 92 11.11 2.03 6.25
N GLU A 93 12.28 2.70 6.27
CA GLU A 93 12.98 3.06 7.52
C GLU A 93 12.13 3.94 8.44
N ASN A 94 11.36 4.86 7.85
CA ASN A 94 10.40 5.69 8.57
C ASN A 94 9.00 5.61 7.95
N MET A 95 8.21 4.65 8.45
CA MET A 95 6.81 4.45 8.04
C MET A 95 5.84 5.52 8.59
N ARG A 96 6.27 6.31 9.59
CA ARG A 96 5.44 7.30 10.28
C ARG A 96 5.54 8.71 9.69
N SER A 97 6.65 9.03 9.00
CA SER A 97 6.82 10.31 8.30
C SER A 97 6.41 10.19 6.84
N GLY A 98 5.32 10.84 6.48
CA GLY A 98 4.83 10.89 5.11
C GLY A 98 5.28 12.12 4.34
N VAL A 99 5.35 11.98 3.02
CA VAL A 99 5.43 13.12 2.10
C VAL A 99 4.01 13.50 1.70
N ASN A 100 3.71 14.81 1.77
CA ASN A 100 2.55 15.38 1.11
C ASN A 100 3.02 15.94 -0.24
N PHE A 101 2.39 15.49 -1.31
CA PHE A 101 2.68 15.92 -2.67
C PHE A 101 1.76 17.07 -3.04
N ASP A 102 2.32 18.17 -3.53
CA ASP A 102 1.52 19.30 -3.98
C ASP A 102 0.81 18.96 -5.30
N VAL A 103 -0.48 19.24 -5.35
CA VAL A 103 -1.36 19.00 -6.49
C VAL A 103 -2.26 20.20 -6.77
N ALA A 104 -1.89 21.41 -6.30
CA ALA A 104 -2.70 22.61 -6.46
C ALA A 104 -2.82 23.10 -7.91
N THR A 105 -1.83 22.80 -8.76
CA THR A 105 -1.79 23.12 -10.20
C THR A 105 -1.51 21.90 -11.07
N GLU A 106 -1.76 21.98 -12.38
CA GLU A 106 -1.53 20.85 -13.31
C GLU A 106 -0.05 20.47 -13.44
N ASP A 107 0.85 21.46 -13.37
CA ASP A 107 2.31 21.25 -13.39
C ASP A 107 2.78 20.51 -12.13
N GLU A 108 2.29 20.94 -10.96
CA GLU A 108 2.57 20.28 -9.68
C GLU A 108 2.02 18.85 -9.65
N VAL A 109 0.82 18.62 -10.20
CA VAL A 109 0.28 17.26 -10.35
C VAL A 109 1.21 16.39 -11.17
N THR A 110 1.66 16.88 -12.33
CA THR A 110 2.53 16.10 -13.21
C THR A 110 3.84 15.74 -12.50
N GLN A 111 4.49 16.74 -11.88
CA GLN A 111 5.72 16.53 -11.12
C GLN A 111 5.52 15.58 -9.93
N SER A 112 4.40 15.72 -9.22
CA SER A 112 4.04 14.87 -8.09
C SER A 112 3.78 13.43 -8.51
N LEU A 113 3.08 13.19 -9.61
CA LEU A 113 2.83 11.86 -10.16
C LEU A 113 4.14 11.17 -10.58
N GLU A 114 5.08 11.91 -11.18
CA GLU A 114 6.41 11.38 -11.51
C GLU A 114 7.25 11.06 -10.27
N ASN A 115 7.24 11.94 -9.27
CA ASN A 115 7.92 11.72 -8.01
C ASN A 115 7.34 10.51 -7.26
N ILE A 116 6.01 10.35 -7.26
CA ILE A 116 5.35 9.18 -6.67
C ILE A 116 5.81 7.91 -7.37
N LEU A 117 5.86 7.87 -8.71
CA LEU A 117 6.33 6.69 -9.44
C LEU A 117 7.78 6.34 -9.12
N LYS A 118 8.65 7.35 -9.04
CA LYS A 118 10.05 7.17 -8.63
C LYS A 118 10.13 6.56 -7.23
N LEU A 119 9.38 7.13 -6.27
CA LEU A 119 9.36 6.60 -4.91
C LEU A 119 8.76 5.19 -4.82
N VAL A 120 7.77 4.87 -5.66
CA VAL A 120 7.22 3.52 -5.77
C VAL A 120 8.29 2.54 -6.22
N ASP A 121 9.07 2.88 -7.25
CA ASP A 121 10.12 2.02 -7.80
C ASP A 121 11.31 1.86 -6.86
N GLU A 122 11.73 2.95 -6.23
CA GLU A 122 12.92 2.98 -5.38
C GLU A 122 12.67 2.45 -3.97
N ASN A 123 11.43 2.55 -3.47
CA ASN A 123 11.13 2.27 -2.06
C ASN A 123 10.00 1.25 -1.88
N ALA A 124 8.82 1.48 -2.46
CA ALA A 124 7.65 0.63 -2.18
C ALA A 124 7.80 -0.78 -2.78
N VAL A 125 8.14 -0.88 -4.07
CA VAL A 125 8.29 -2.17 -4.77
C VAL A 125 9.41 -3.03 -4.19
N PRO A 126 10.62 -2.50 -3.91
CA PRO A 126 11.65 -3.25 -3.22
C PRO A 126 11.19 -3.75 -1.86
N TRP A 127 10.56 -2.88 -1.05
CA TRP A 127 10.03 -3.26 0.27
C TRP A 127 8.96 -4.34 0.21
N PHE A 128 8.04 -4.29 -0.78
CA PHE A 128 7.09 -5.36 -0.99
C PHE A 128 7.79 -6.71 -1.21
N ASN A 129 8.83 -6.72 -2.03
CA ASN A 129 9.58 -7.94 -2.34
C ASN A 129 10.37 -8.51 -1.15
N GLU A 130 10.65 -7.72 -0.12
CA GLU A 130 11.23 -8.22 1.14
C GLU A 130 10.22 -8.99 1.99
N ILE A 131 8.93 -8.68 1.87
CA ILE A 131 7.88 -9.29 2.71
C ILE A 131 7.41 -10.57 2.04
N VAL A 132 8.14 -11.65 2.27
CA VAL A 132 7.86 -12.98 1.70
C VAL A 132 7.64 -14.06 2.75
N SER A 133 7.85 -13.73 4.03
CA SER A 133 7.79 -14.69 5.13
C SER A 133 7.07 -14.12 6.36
N LEU A 134 6.70 -15.01 7.28
CA LEU A 134 6.19 -14.64 8.61
C LEU A 134 7.19 -13.74 9.37
N GLU A 135 8.48 -14.06 9.30
CA GLU A 135 9.53 -13.32 10.01
C GLU A 135 9.64 -11.88 9.51
N THR A 136 9.71 -11.69 8.19
CA THR A 136 9.77 -10.36 7.56
C THR A 136 8.50 -9.55 7.83
N TYR A 137 7.34 -10.20 7.82
CA TYR A 137 6.07 -9.54 8.14
C TYR A 137 6.06 -9.06 9.60
N GLN A 138 6.47 -9.92 10.54
CA GLN A 138 6.54 -9.57 11.97
C GLN A 138 7.53 -8.47 12.27
N PHE A 139 8.70 -8.50 11.63
CA PHE A 139 9.70 -7.45 11.76
C PHE A 139 9.13 -6.07 11.46
N TYR A 140 8.37 -5.94 10.35
CA TYR A 140 7.73 -4.69 9.97
C TYR A 140 6.48 -4.36 10.78
N LEU A 141 5.78 -5.37 11.29
CA LEU A 141 4.63 -5.17 12.19
C LEU A 141 5.02 -4.47 13.48
N GLU A 142 6.19 -4.77 14.03
CA GLU A 142 6.74 -4.10 15.23
C GLU A 142 7.21 -2.66 14.96
N LYS A 143 7.49 -2.33 13.68
CA LYS A 143 7.85 -0.98 13.24
C LYS A 143 6.63 -0.12 12.89
N SER A 144 5.47 -0.76 12.66
CA SER A 144 4.25 -0.08 12.23
C SER A 144 3.77 0.94 13.28
N ALA A 145 2.94 1.88 12.84
CA ALA A 145 2.32 2.86 13.74
C ALA A 145 1.45 2.19 14.81
N ASN A 146 0.79 1.09 14.43
CA ASN A 146 -0.23 0.39 15.18
C ASN A 146 0.26 -1.02 15.55
N ARG A 147 1.09 -1.10 16.59
CA ARG A 147 1.56 -2.38 17.09
C ARG A 147 0.38 -3.20 17.61
N PRO A 148 0.14 -4.42 17.10
CA PRO A 148 -0.93 -5.26 17.59
C PRO A 148 -0.68 -5.71 19.03
N ASP A 149 -1.77 -5.92 19.77
CA ASP A 149 -1.70 -6.50 21.10
C ASP A 149 -1.25 -7.98 21.05
N ALA A 150 -1.09 -8.63 22.21
CA ALA A 150 -0.63 -10.02 22.26
C ALA A 150 -1.59 -11.00 21.55
N LYS A 151 -2.90 -10.73 21.58
CA LYS A 151 -3.94 -11.56 20.97
C LYS A 151 -3.88 -11.41 19.45
N ASP A 152 -3.70 -10.19 18.97
CA ASP A 152 -3.55 -9.87 17.55
C ASP A 152 -2.25 -10.42 16.97
N ARG A 153 -1.14 -10.45 17.74
CA ARG A 153 0.11 -11.10 17.29
C ARG A 153 -0.06 -12.59 17.03
N ALA A 154 -0.83 -13.30 17.86
CA ALA A 154 -1.13 -14.72 17.64
C ALA A 154 -2.01 -14.93 16.41
N LYS A 155 -2.99 -14.05 16.20
CA LYS A 155 -3.84 -14.03 15.00
C LYS A 155 -3.00 -13.83 13.73
N VAL A 156 -2.08 -12.86 13.72
CA VAL A 156 -1.16 -12.62 12.60
C VAL A 156 -0.28 -13.84 12.32
N LYS A 157 0.35 -14.42 13.34
CA LYS A 157 1.17 -15.64 13.20
C LYS A 157 0.40 -16.74 12.48
N LYS A 158 -0.79 -17.04 12.97
CA LYS A 158 -1.66 -18.08 12.42
C LYS A 158 -2.07 -17.75 10.98
N GLY A 159 -2.53 -16.52 10.73
CA GLY A 159 -3.00 -16.11 9.41
C GLY A 159 -1.93 -16.15 8.34
N ILE A 160 -0.75 -15.57 8.60
CA ILE A 160 0.36 -15.60 7.64
C ILE A 160 0.80 -17.04 7.36
N ALA A 161 0.91 -17.89 8.39
CA ALA A 161 1.29 -19.29 8.21
C ALA A 161 0.28 -20.05 7.33
N ILE A 162 -1.03 -19.84 7.55
CA ILE A 162 -2.08 -20.44 6.71
C ILE A 162 -1.97 -19.95 5.27
N GLY A 163 -1.84 -18.64 5.05
CA GLY A 163 -1.73 -18.08 3.71
C GLY A 163 -0.52 -18.65 2.95
N LEU A 164 0.66 -18.62 3.58
CA LEU A 164 1.88 -19.19 2.98
C LEU A 164 1.72 -20.67 2.66
N GLN A 165 1.10 -21.44 3.56
CA GLN A 165 0.82 -22.85 3.31
C GLN A 165 -0.11 -23.02 2.10
N ARG A 166 -1.25 -22.31 2.07
CA ARG A 166 -2.29 -22.48 1.03
C ARG A 166 -1.81 -22.09 -0.37
N GLU A 167 -1.05 -21.00 -0.48
CA GLU A 167 -0.58 -20.48 -1.77
C GLU A 167 0.71 -21.14 -2.26
N SER A 168 1.44 -21.88 -1.40
CA SER A 168 2.60 -22.68 -1.84
C SER A 168 2.20 -23.99 -2.55
N TYR A 169 0.93 -24.40 -2.48
CA TYR A 169 0.40 -25.61 -3.11
C TYR A 169 -0.42 -25.33 -4.39
N GLN A 170 -0.43 -24.09 -4.88
CA GLN A 170 -1.09 -23.69 -6.14
C GLN A 170 -0.04 -23.40 -7.21
#